data_AF-A0A949YSC4-F1
#
_entry.id   AF-A0A949YSC4-F1
#
_cell.length_a   1.000
_cell.length_b   1.000
_cell.length_c   1.000
_cell.angle_alpha   90.00
_cell.angle_beta   90.00
_cell.angle_gamma   90.00
#
_symmetry.space_group_name_H-M   'P 1'
#
loop_
_entity.id
_entity.type
_entity.pdbx_description
1 polymer ?
#
loop_
_entity_poly.entity_id
_entity_poly.type
_entity_poly.pdbx_seq_one_letter_code
_entity_poly.pdbx_strand_id
1 'polypeptide(L)'
;MKPPLAALKPHEIERLLADIYYLNSAELRGFCKAHGIPYTIRIESPDGRFIRSKDADRKGIVIDRIVHFLNTGAIKPATTFRSQVVSSKEPARAPLESDPVRYGEYKNHDAAILKLMKRLTDGRFEFGAMAQEVLRACWSQNHAPTYREFARLWEKAVSDHSKPNPEWAFLTDLSQGTAGRDWKKLRSRKASAVLSLLGKITGTAVVSE
;
A
#
# COMPACT_ATOMS: atom_id res chain seq x y z
N MET A 1 -22.67 -4.50 -16.16
CA MET A 1 -21.47 -5.16 -16.73
C MET A 1 -21.26 -6.46 -15.95
N LYS A 2 -20.96 -7.59 -16.60
CA LYS A 2 -20.68 -8.83 -15.85
C LYS A 2 -19.31 -8.68 -15.15
N PRO A 3 -19.16 -9.10 -13.88
CA PRO A 3 -17.88 -9.09 -13.19
C PRO A 3 -16.79 -9.84 -13.95
N PRO A 4 -15.54 -9.34 -13.99
CA PRO A 4 -14.44 -10.04 -14.63
C PRO A 4 -14.23 -11.48 -14.12
N LEU A 5 -14.43 -11.74 -12.82
CA LEU A 5 -14.30 -13.10 -12.26
C LEU A 5 -15.33 -14.09 -12.80
N ALA A 6 -16.45 -13.64 -13.38
CA ALA A 6 -17.44 -14.54 -13.96
C ALA A 6 -16.90 -15.35 -15.17
N ALA A 7 -15.72 -15.01 -15.68
CA ALA A 7 -15.01 -15.76 -16.70
C ALA A 7 -14.27 -17.01 -16.17
N LEU A 8 -14.15 -17.17 -14.84
CA LEU A 8 -13.40 -18.25 -14.20
C LEU A 8 -14.31 -19.26 -13.49
N LYS A 9 -13.82 -20.48 -13.33
CA LYS A 9 -14.49 -21.51 -12.50
C LYS A 9 -14.32 -21.19 -11.01
N PRO A 10 -15.22 -21.68 -10.12
CA PRO A 10 -15.15 -21.37 -8.68
C PRO A 10 -13.79 -21.66 -8.02
N HIS A 11 -13.17 -22.80 -8.29
CA HIS A 11 -11.84 -23.16 -7.75
C HIS A 11 -10.71 -22.28 -8.31
N GLU A 12 -10.86 -21.73 -9.52
CA GLU A 12 -9.90 -20.79 -10.11
C GLU A 12 -10.02 -19.42 -9.42
N ILE A 13 -11.24 -18.98 -9.12
CA ILE A 13 -11.50 -17.75 -8.35
C ILE A 13 -10.86 -17.85 -6.97
N GLU A 14 -11.13 -18.95 -6.23
CA GLU A 14 -10.57 -19.18 -4.91
C GLU A 14 -9.04 -19.13 -4.93
N ARG A 15 -8.43 -19.86 -5.87
CA ARG A 15 -6.97 -19.87 -6.03
C ARG A 15 -6.42 -18.49 -6.38
N LEU A 16 -7.05 -17.76 -7.30
CA LEU A 16 -6.61 -16.41 -7.67
C LEU A 16 -6.62 -15.49 -6.45
N LEU A 17 -7.72 -15.46 -5.70
CA LEU A 17 -7.88 -14.57 -4.55
C LEU A 17 -6.95 -14.94 -3.40
N ALA A 18 -6.65 -16.22 -3.21
CA ALA A 18 -5.66 -16.67 -2.22
C ALA A 18 -4.22 -16.31 -2.63
N ASP A 19 -3.87 -16.50 -3.91
CA ASP A 19 -2.48 -16.38 -4.37
C ASP A 19 -2.10 -14.98 -4.88
N ILE A 20 -3.06 -14.05 -5.04
CA ILE A 20 -2.78 -12.68 -5.53
C ILE A 20 -1.72 -11.94 -4.69
N TYR A 21 -1.63 -12.26 -3.41
CA TYR A 21 -0.64 -11.69 -2.49
C TYR A 21 0.81 -12.09 -2.80
N TYR A 22 1.03 -13.11 -3.65
CA TYR A 22 2.38 -13.49 -4.11
C TYR A 22 2.87 -12.66 -5.30
N LEU A 23 1.99 -11.89 -5.95
CA LEU A 23 2.40 -10.94 -6.98
C LEU A 23 3.29 -9.85 -6.38
N ASN A 24 4.30 -9.43 -7.14
CA ASN A 24 5.16 -8.33 -6.76
C ASN A 24 4.55 -7.00 -7.22
N SER A 25 5.13 -5.89 -6.76
CA SER A 25 4.63 -4.57 -7.10
C SER A 25 4.66 -4.27 -8.60
N ALA A 26 5.60 -4.82 -9.37
CA ALA A 26 5.69 -4.57 -10.81
C ALA A 26 4.57 -5.30 -11.57
N GLU A 27 4.34 -6.57 -11.27
CA GLU A 27 3.26 -7.40 -11.85
C GLU A 27 1.88 -6.80 -11.56
N LEU A 28 1.63 -6.42 -10.31
CA LEU A 28 0.37 -5.77 -9.91
C LEU A 28 0.14 -4.46 -10.67
N ARG A 29 1.18 -3.62 -10.80
CA ARG A 29 1.09 -2.36 -11.55
C ARG A 29 0.94 -2.60 -13.05
N GLY A 30 1.52 -3.66 -13.60
CA GLY A 30 1.33 -4.07 -14.98
C GLY A 30 -0.13 -4.35 -15.28
N PHE A 31 -0.78 -5.16 -14.42
CA PHE A 31 -2.21 -5.41 -14.51
C PHE A 31 -3.01 -4.10 -14.36
N CYS A 32 -2.72 -3.27 -13.36
CA CYS A 32 -3.41 -2.00 -13.18
C CYS A 32 -3.32 -1.08 -14.41
N LYS A 33 -2.12 -0.98 -15.03
CA LYS A 33 -1.89 -0.18 -16.24
C LYS A 33 -2.73 -0.68 -17.42
N ALA A 34 -2.82 -1.99 -17.62
CA ALA A 34 -3.60 -2.59 -18.70
C ALA A 34 -5.12 -2.33 -18.57
N HIS A 35 -5.61 -2.11 -17.35
CA HIS A 35 -7.03 -1.94 -17.06
C HIS A 35 -7.44 -0.53 -16.63
N GLY A 36 -6.53 0.44 -16.69
CA GLY A 36 -6.81 1.81 -16.23
C GLY A 36 -7.07 1.91 -14.72
N ILE A 37 -6.64 0.93 -13.93
CA ILE A 37 -6.81 0.95 -12.47
C ILE A 37 -5.73 1.88 -11.88
N PRO A 38 -6.07 2.88 -11.07
CA PRO A 38 -5.08 3.77 -10.49
C PRO A 38 -4.25 3.04 -9.43
N TYR A 39 -2.92 3.23 -9.48
CA TYR A 39 -1.97 2.66 -8.51
C TYR A 39 -0.96 3.69 -7.97
N THR A 40 -1.17 4.97 -8.25
CA THR A 40 -0.35 6.06 -7.74
C THR A 40 -1.19 7.04 -6.95
N ILE A 41 -0.56 7.63 -5.93
CA ILE A 41 -1.17 8.70 -5.16
C ILE A 41 -1.27 9.95 -6.05
N ARG A 42 -2.41 10.64 -5.97
CA ARG A 42 -2.61 11.97 -6.52
C ARG A 42 -2.55 12.99 -5.40
N ILE A 43 -1.90 14.10 -5.63
CA ILE A 43 -1.84 15.21 -4.69
C ILE A 43 -2.49 16.44 -5.29
N GLU A 44 -3.22 17.19 -4.48
CA GLU A 44 -3.78 18.48 -4.87
C GLU A 44 -2.68 19.55 -4.84
N SER A 45 -2.45 20.22 -5.96
CA SER A 45 -1.55 21.35 -6.08
C SER A 45 -2.19 22.63 -5.51
N PRO A 46 -1.40 23.68 -5.24
CA PRO A 46 -1.92 24.94 -4.69
C PRO A 46 -3.00 25.63 -5.52
N ASP A 47 -3.08 25.33 -6.83
CA ASP A 47 -4.11 25.80 -7.76
C ASP A 47 -5.40 24.94 -7.74
N GLY A 48 -5.50 23.96 -6.84
CA GLY A 48 -6.67 23.07 -6.69
C GLY A 48 -6.73 21.90 -7.67
N ARG A 49 -5.72 21.70 -8.53
CA ARG A 49 -5.67 20.58 -9.47
C ARG A 49 -5.04 19.34 -8.84
N PHE A 50 -5.46 18.15 -9.26
CA PHE A 50 -4.81 16.91 -8.81
C PHE A 50 -3.71 16.46 -9.78
N ILE A 51 -2.46 16.48 -9.32
CA ILE A 51 -1.31 15.97 -10.05
C ILE A 51 -0.91 14.57 -9.56
N ARG A 52 -0.23 13.81 -10.41
CA ARG A 52 0.35 12.52 -10.03
C ARG A 52 1.57 12.75 -9.13
N SER A 53 1.64 12.07 -7.99
CA SER A 53 2.85 12.07 -7.16
C SER A 53 3.86 11.02 -7.65
N LYS A 54 5.09 11.10 -7.14
CA LYS A 54 6.13 10.08 -7.38
C LYS A 54 5.85 8.76 -6.64
N ASP A 55 4.98 8.79 -5.63
CA ASP A 55 4.72 7.65 -4.78
C ASP A 55 3.59 6.79 -5.33
N ALA A 56 3.86 5.48 -5.38
CA ALA A 56 2.82 4.50 -5.62
C ALA A 56 1.98 4.27 -4.37
N ASP A 57 0.76 3.78 -4.58
CA ASP A 57 -0.02 3.16 -3.51
C ASP A 57 0.70 1.92 -2.97
N ARG A 58 0.45 1.62 -1.69
CA ARG A 58 0.99 0.42 -1.07
C ARG A 58 0.38 -0.82 -1.73
N LYS A 59 1.12 -1.92 -1.70
CA LYS A 59 0.71 -3.20 -2.29
C LYS A 59 -0.70 -3.63 -1.88
N GLY A 60 -1.05 -3.53 -0.58
CA GLY A 60 -2.39 -3.86 -0.09
C GLY A 60 -3.52 -3.05 -0.75
N ILE A 61 -3.34 -1.74 -0.92
CA ILE A 61 -4.31 -0.86 -1.61
C ILE A 61 -4.42 -1.24 -3.09
N VAL A 62 -3.30 -1.53 -3.74
CA VAL A 62 -3.30 -1.97 -5.15
C VAL A 62 -4.04 -3.30 -5.31
N ILE A 63 -3.80 -4.27 -4.42
CA ILE A 63 -4.51 -5.56 -4.41
C ILE A 63 -6.01 -5.35 -4.17
N ASP A 64 -6.40 -4.54 -3.18
CA ASP A 64 -7.82 -4.23 -2.92
C ASP A 64 -8.52 -3.64 -4.15
N ARG A 65 -7.86 -2.71 -4.88
CA ARG A 65 -8.42 -2.18 -6.12
C ARG A 65 -8.57 -3.23 -7.21
N ILE A 66 -7.57 -4.10 -7.37
CA ILE A 66 -7.63 -5.20 -8.35
C ILE A 66 -8.78 -6.15 -7.98
N VAL A 67 -8.85 -6.61 -6.73
CA VAL A 67 -9.90 -7.52 -6.25
C VAL A 67 -11.29 -6.88 -6.39
N HIS A 68 -11.43 -5.58 -6.09
CA HIS A 68 -12.69 -4.87 -6.31
C HIS A 68 -13.09 -4.84 -7.79
N PHE A 69 -12.16 -4.50 -8.68
CA PHE A 69 -12.39 -4.52 -10.13
C PHE A 69 -12.78 -5.91 -10.60
N LEU A 70 -12.07 -6.94 -10.16
CA LEU A 70 -12.35 -8.34 -10.50
C LEU A 70 -13.76 -8.79 -10.07
N ASN A 71 -14.22 -8.34 -8.89
CA ASN A 71 -15.53 -8.69 -8.34
C ASN A 71 -16.70 -7.89 -8.93
N THR A 72 -16.46 -6.67 -9.42
CA THR A 72 -17.56 -5.73 -9.75
C THR A 72 -17.52 -5.20 -11.18
N GLY A 73 -16.35 -5.27 -11.84
CA GLY A 73 -16.06 -4.57 -13.08
C GLY A 73 -15.82 -3.06 -12.90
N ALA A 74 -15.97 -2.50 -11.69
CA ALA A 74 -15.80 -1.08 -11.41
C ALA A 74 -14.38 -0.75 -10.92
N ILE A 75 -13.91 0.45 -11.26
CA ILE A 75 -12.59 0.94 -10.86
C ILE A 75 -12.75 1.86 -9.65
N LYS A 76 -12.14 1.51 -8.51
CA LYS A 76 -12.04 2.39 -7.33
C LYS A 76 -11.21 3.64 -7.67
N PRO A 77 -11.55 4.81 -7.10
CA PRO A 77 -10.79 6.03 -7.31
C PRO A 77 -9.35 5.91 -6.79
N ALA A 78 -8.48 6.77 -7.33
CA ALA A 78 -7.10 6.91 -6.86
C ALA A 78 -7.05 7.42 -5.42
N THR A 79 -5.98 7.08 -4.70
CA THR A 79 -5.70 7.69 -3.40
C THR A 79 -5.37 9.14 -3.65
N THR A 80 -6.01 10.04 -2.90
CA THR A 80 -5.84 11.49 -3.06
C THR A 80 -5.42 12.10 -1.74
N PHE A 81 -4.43 12.99 -1.77
CA PHE A 81 -4.08 13.85 -0.65
C PHE A 81 -4.35 15.29 -1.05
N ARG A 82 -5.11 16.01 -0.22
CA ARG A 82 -5.47 17.40 -0.47
C ARG A 82 -4.38 18.35 0.02
N SER A 83 -4.43 19.58 -0.48
CA SER A 83 -3.45 20.64 -0.23
C SER A 83 -3.20 20.90 1.26
N GLN A 84 -4.21 20.76 2.13
CA GLN A 84 -4.04 20.94 3.58
C GLN A 84 -3.14 19.89 4.25
N VAL A 85 -3.00 18.69 3.68
CA VAL A 85 -2.11 17.63 4.20
C VAL A 85 -0.81 17.50 3.41
N VAL A 86 -0.64 18.27 2.33
CA VAL A 86 0.52 18.22 1.44
C VAL A 86 1.38 19.46 1.66
N SER A 87 2.70 19.28 1.73
CA SER A 87 3.65 20.37 1.70
C SER A 87 4.88 19.98 0.90
N SER A 88 5.30 20.88 0.01
CA SER A 88 6.53 20.75 -0.77
C SER A 88 7.69 21.55 -0.16
N LYS A 89 7.48 22.20 0.99
CA LYS A 89 8.50 23.04 1.65
C LYS A 89 9.41 22.17 2.50
N GLU A 90 10.69 22.47 2.49
CA GLU A 90 11.61 21.91 3.48
C GLU A 90 11.37 22.59 4.84
N PRO A 91 11.36 21.83 5.95
CA PRO A 91 11.24 22.41 7.28
C PRO A 91 12.41 23.36 7.57
N ALA A 92 12.12 24.61 7.94
CA ALA A 92 13.15 25.59 8.28
C ALA A 92 13.77 25.37 9.68
N ARG A 93 13.16 24.52 10.50
CA ARG A 93 13.58 24.21 11.87
C ARG A 93 13.30 22.75 12.21
N ALA A 94 13.90 22.28 13.30
CA ALA A 94 13.57 20.97 13.86
C ALA A 94 12.07 20.86 14.20
N PRO A 95 11.47 19.67 14.02
CA PRO A 95 10.05 19.47 14.28
C PRO A 95 9.74 19.58 15.78
N LEU A 96 8.59 20.18 16.08
CA LEU A 96 7.97 20.22 17.39
C LEU A 96 6.81 19.22 17.43
N GLU A 97 6.46 18.80 18.64
CA GLU A 97 5.35 17.87 18.88
C GLU A 97 3.98 18.36 18.37
N SER A 98 3.78 19.69 18.33
CA SER A 98 2.57 20.35 17.84
C SER A 98 2.59 20.59 16.34
N ASP A 99 3.71 20.38 15.66
CA ASP A 99 3.79 20.58 14.21
C ASP A 99 3.01 19.46 13.50
N PRO A 100 2.23 19.78 12.45
CA PRO A 100 1.54 18.79 11.66
C PRO A 100 2.52 17.98 10.81
N VAL A 101 2.31 16.67 10.73
CA VAL A 101 3.05 15.76 9.88
C VAL A 101 2.41 15.75 8.50
N ARG A 102 2.97 16.52 7.57
CA ARG A 102 2.45 16.63 6.19
C ARG A 102 3.16 15.68 5.22
N TYR A 103 2.41 15.25 4.21
CA TYR A 103 2.97 14.55 3.06
C TYR A 103 3.94 15.46 2.31
N GLY A 104 5.14 14.97 2.04
CA GLY A 104 6.23 15.70 1.38
C GLY A 104 7.28 16.24 2.35
N GLU A 105 6.89 16.63 3.57
CA GLU A 105 7.79 17.05 4.66
C GLU A 105 8.36 15.84 5.41
N TYR A 106 7.53 14.85 5.74
CA TYR A 106 7.97 13.67 6.48
C TYR A 106 8.98 12.83 5.69
N LYS A 107 10.20 12.69 6.22
CA LYS A 107 11.26 11.82 5.67
C LYS A 107 11.59 10.70 6.65
N ASN A 108 11.51 9.45 6.18
CA ASN A 108 11.73 8.23 6.96
C ASN A 108 13.22 7.95 7.32
N HIS A 109 14.06 8.97 7.29
CA HIS A 109 15.49 8.92 7.60
C HIS A 109 15.96 10.22 8.27
N ASP A 110 15.04 11.14 8.59
CA ASP A 110 15.37 12.38 9.28
C ASP A 110 15.66 12.09 10.75
N ALA A 111 16.86 12.43 11.19
CA ALA A 111 17.33 12.19 12.55
C ALA A 111 16.56 13.02 13.60
N ALA A 112 16.13 14.23 13.25
CA ALA A 112 15.37 15.09 14.17
C ALA A 112 13.94 14.56 14.36
N ILE A 113 13.29 14.10 13.28
CA ILE A 113 12.00 13.39 13.36
C ILE A 113 12.15 12.13 14.21
N LEU A 114 13.17 11.30 13.94
CA LEU A 114 13.40 10.07 14.71
C LEU A 114 13.59 10.35 16.20
N LYS A 115 14.41 11.35 16.54
CA LYS A 115 14.66 11.76 17.93
C LYS A 115 13.39 12.24 18.61
N LEU A 116 12.59 13.07 17.94
CA LEU A 116 11.30 13.55 18.44
C LEU A 116 10.34 12.38 18.69
N MET A 117 10.17 11.51 17.70
CA MET A 117 9.23 10.40 17.79
C MET A 117 9.65 9.39 18.85
N LYS A 118 10.94 9.08 18.97
CA LYS A 118 11.45 8.25 20.07
C LYS A 118 11.15 8.87 21.43
N ARG A 119 11.35 10.18 21.60
CA ARG A 119 10.98 10.85 22.86
C ARG A 119 9.48 10.74 23.15
N LEU A 120 8.62 10.87 22.13
CA LEU A 120 7.17 10.81 22.28
C LEU A 120 6.61 9.39 22.51
N THR A 121 7.43 8.36 22.35
CA THR A 121 7.04 6.93 22.40
C THR A 121 7.93 6.12 23.34
N ASP A 122 8.57 6.78 24.29
CA ASP A 122 9.48 6.15 25.27
C ASP A 122 10.59 5.29 24.62
N GLY A 123 11.13 5.77 23.50
CA GLY A 123 12.19 5.11 22.74
C GLY A 123 11.74 4.04 21.76
N ARG A 124 10.45 3.66 21.76
CA ARG A 124 9.91 2.54 20.96
C ARG A 124 9.81 2.84 19.48
N PHE A 125 9.63 4.11 19.09
CA PHE A 125 9.38 4.44 17.68
C PHE A 125 10.52 4.02 16.75
N GLU A 126 10.13 3.37 15.66
CA GLU A 126 10.98 3.06 14.52
C GLU A 126 10.31 3.48 13.22
N PHE A 127 11.13 3.96 12.28
CA PHE A 127 10.68 4.11 10.90
C PHE A 127 10.37 2.73 10.32
N GLY A 128 9.25 2.62 9.61
CA GLY A 128 8.86 1.36 9.00
C GLY A 128 7.53 1.45 8.28
N ALA A 129 7.05 0.28 7.86
CA ALA A 129 5.76 0.16 7.18
C ALA A 129 4.65 0.77 8.03
N MET A 130 4.56 0.42 9.32
CA MET A 130 3.51 0.91 10.23
C MET A 130 3.42 2.44 10.30
N ALA A 131 4.56 3.11 10.43
CA ALA A 131 4.64 4.57 10.42
C ALA A 131 4.06 5.18 9.13
N GLN A 132 4.40 4.59 7.97
CA GLN A 132 3.82 5.02 6.70
C GLN A 132 2.33 4.66 6.59
N GLU A 133 1.90 3.56 7.19
CA GLU A 133 0.50 3.14 7.15
C GLU A 133 -0.40 4.13 7.87
N VAL A 134 -0.02 4.47 9.11
CA VAL A 134 -0.74 5.42 9.95
C VAL A 134 -0.83 6.78 9.26
N LEU A 135 0.30 7.33 8.81
CA LEU A 135 0.29 8.65 8.17
C LEU A 135 -0.53 8.68 6.88
N ARG A 136 -0.40 7.66 6.01
CA ARG A 136 -1.18 7.60 4.77
C ARG A 136 -2.67 7.45 5.02
N ALA A 137 -3.07 6.74 6.08
CA ALA A 137 -4.47 6.66 6.48
C ALA A 137 -5.00 8.04 6.89
N CYS A 138 -4.26 8.77 7.72
CA CYS A 138 -4.63 10.15 8.09
C CYS A 138 -4.73 11.08 6.88
N TRP A 139 -3.70 11.08 6.01
CA TRP A 139 -3.68 11.96 4.84
C TRP A 139 -4.79 11.66 3.84
N SER A 140 -5.16 10.38 3.67
CA SER A 140 -6.30 9.97 2.82
C SER A 140 -7.63 10.48 3.35
N GLN A 141 -7.73 10.70 4.66
CA GLN A 141 -8.89 11.29 5.34
C GLN A 141 -8.79 12.82 5.44
N ASN A 142 -7.85 13.43 4.70
CA ASN A 142 -7.63 14.87 4.74
C ASN A 142 -7.16 15.39 6.12
N HIS A 143 -6.49 14.56 6.91
CA HIS A 143 -5.98 14.94 8.23
C HIS A 143 -4.45 14.86 8.27
N ALA A 144 -3.79 15.95 8.68
CA ALA A 144 -2.37 15.97 8.98
C ALA A 144 -2.21 15.94 10.51
N PRO A 145 -1.95 14.77 11.12
CA PRO A 145 -1.83 14.67 12.57
C PRO A 145 -0.62 15.46 13.03
N THR A 146 -0.66 16.01 14.23
CA THR A 146 0.54 16.51 14.90
C THR A 146 1.51 15.35 15.19
N TYR A 147 2.79 15.62 15.41
CA TYR A 147 3.73 14.56 15.84
C TYR A 147 3.30 13.87 17.14
N ARG A 148 2.67 14.60 18.07
CA ARG A 148 2.08 14.03 19.29
C ARG A 148 0.94 13.07 19.01
N GLU A 149 0.02 13.43 18.12
CA GLU A 149 -1.08 12.54 17.69
C GLU A 149 -0.54 11.35 16.91
N PHE A 150 0.41 11.58 16.01
CA PHE A 150 1.05 10.53 15.23
C PHE A 150 1.73 9.49 16.13
N ALA A 151 2.42 9.91 17.19
CA ALA A 151 3.01 9.01 18.17
C ALA A 151 1.96 8.06 18.79
N ARG A 152 0.84 8.62 19.27
CA ARG A 152 -0.26 7.83 19.85
C ARG A 152 -0.89 6.87 18.84
N LEU A 153 -1.13 7.34 17.63
CA LEU A 153 -1.70 6.52 16.55
C LEU A 153 -0.75 5.40 16.16
N TRP A 154 0.55 5.67 16.12
CA TRP A 154 1.57 4.67 15.83
C TRP A 154 1.65 3.61 16.94
N GLU A 155 1.66 4.00 18.21
CA GLU A 155 1.67 3.05 19.33
C GLU A 155 0.43 2.16 19.33
N LYS A 156 -0.75 2.76 19.09
CA LYS A 156 -1.98 2.01 18.92
C LYS A 156 -1.87 1.00 17.76
N ALA A 157 -1.38 1.45 16.61
CA ALA A 157 -1.27 0.60 15.43
C ALA A 157 -0.27 -0.55 15.64
N VAL A 158 0.83 -0.31 16.34
CA VAL A 158 1.78 -1.36 16.74
C VAL A 158 1.14 -2.34 17.72
N SER A 159 0.41 -1.86 18.73
CA SER A 159 -0.29 -2.72 19.69
C SER A 159 -1.38 -3.57 19.04
N ASP A 160 -2.12 -3.02 18.08
CA ASP A 160 -3.19 -3.73 17.37
C ASP A 160 -2.63 -4.72 16.33
N HIS A 161 -1.36 -4.58 15.93
CA HIS A 161 -0.74 -5.41 14.92
C HIS A 161 -0.30 -6.77 15.48
N SER A 162 -1.22 -7.72 15.47
CA SER A 162 -1.00 -9.08 15.98
C SER A 162 -0.45 -10.07 14.94
N LYS A 163 -0.53 -9.76 13.64
CA LYS A 163 -0.13 -10.67 12.55
C LYS A 163 0.47 -9.89 11.37
N PRO A 164 1.43 -10.47 10.63
CA PRO A 164 1.93 -9.89 9.39
C PRO A 164 0.77 -9.56 8.44
N ASN A 165 0.86 -8.43 7.73
CA ASN A 165 -0.13 -8.10 6.73
C ASN A 165 -0.13 -9.16 5.60
N PRO A 166 -1.29 -9.60 5.09
CA PRO A 166 -1.36 -10.67 4.07
C PRO A 166 -0.55 -10.40 2.80
N GLU A 167 -0.37 -9.14 2.41
CA GLU A 167 0.47 -8.77 1.26
C GLU A 167 1.97 -9.03 1.47
N TRP A 168 2.38 -9.31 2.71
CA TRP A 168 3.70 -9.84 3.06
C TRP A 168 3.64 -11.36 3.03
N ALA A 169 3.34 -11.94 1.86
CA ALA A 169 3.18 -13.39 1.71
C ALA A 169 4.33 -14.21 2.32
N PHE A 170 5.58 -13.73 2.17
CA PHE A 170 6.74 -14.35 2.83
C PHE A 170 6.65 -14.36 4.36
N LEU A 171 6.35 -13.20 4.98
CA LEU A 171 6.27 -13.09 6.43
C LEU A 171 5.06 -13.86 6.97
N THR A 172 3.98 -13.90 6.21
CA THR A 172 2.81 -14.73 6.51
C THR A 172 3.20 -16.21 6.51
N ASP A 173 3.82 -16.70 5.42
CA ASP A 173 4.30 -18.08 5.31
C ASP A 173 5.29 -18.42 6.44
N LEU A 174 6.20 -17.49 6.76
CA LEU A 174 7.19 -17.66 7.82
C LEU A 174 6.53 -17.78 9.20
N SER A 175 5.56 -16.91 9.50
CA SER A 175 4.81 -16.95 10.77
C SER A 175 3.98 -18.23 10.92
N GLN A 176 3.58 -18.85 9.81
CA GLN A 176 2.82 -20.11 9.77
C GLN A 176 3.72 -21.35 9.70
N GLY A 177 5.05 -21.19 9.63
CA GLY A 177 5.99 -22.30 9.46
C GLY A 177 5.96 -22.95 8.08
N THR A 178 5.34 -22.32 7.08
CA THR A 178 5.20 -22.83 5.71
C THR A 178 6.25 -22.27 4.74
N ALA A 179 7.05 -21.29 5.17
CA ALA A 179 8.18 -20.77 4.40
C ALA A 179 9.32 -21.80 4.32
N GLY A 180 9.34 -22.59 3.24
CA GLY A 180 10.44 -23.50 2.93
C GLY A 180 11.68 -22.81 2.35
N ARG A 181 12.80 -23.54 2.28
CA ARG A 181 14.07 -23.07 1.67
C ARG A 181 13.91 -22.57 0.23
N ASP A 182 12.94 -23.12 -0.50
CA ASP A 182 12.63 -22.77 -1.90
C ASP A 182 11.52 -21.72 -2.05
N TRP A 183 11.34 -20.82 -1.07
CA TRP A 183 10.24 -19.84 -1.09
C TRP A 183 10.19 -19.01 -2.38
N LYS A 184 11.35 -18.65 -2.96
CA LYS A 184 11.41 -17.94 -4.25
C LYS A 184 10.75 -18.73 -5.37
N LYS A 185 10.98 -20.05 -5.43
CA LYS A 185 10.37 -20.96 -6.42
C LYS A 185 8.87 -21.10 -6.19
N LEU A 186 8.45 -21.22 -4.92
CA LEU A 186 7.03 -21.23 -4.53
C LEU A 186 6.33 -19.95 -5.00
N ARG A 187 6.92 -18.79 -4.68
CA ARG A 187 6.41 -17.48 -5.07
C ARG A 187 6.27 -17.36 -6.58
N SER A 188 7.30 -17.71 -7.35
CA SER A 188 7.24 -17.64 -8.82
C SER A 188 6.13 -18.53 -9.38
N ARG A 189 6.01 -19.77 -8.89
CA ARG A 189 4.92 -20.68 -9.31
C ARG A 189 3.53 -20.12 -9.02
N LYS A 190 3.31 -19.57 -7.81
CA LYS A 190 2.03 -18.96 -7.43
C LYS A 190 1.73 -17.72 -8.26
N ALA A 191 2.73 -16.84 -8.45
CA ALA A 191 2.60 -15.65 -9.26
C ALA A 191 2.25 -15.97 -10.73
N SER A 192 2.96 -16.92 -11.36
CA SER A 192 2.65 -17.35 -12.73
C SER A 192 1.24 -17.93 -12.86
N ALA A 193 0.78 -18.70 -11.87
CA ALA A 193 -0.58 -19.22 -11.87
C ALA A 193 -1.63 -18.10 -11.78
N VAL A 194 -1.41 -17.10 -10.92
CA VAL A 194 -2.29 -15.92 -10.82
C VAL A 194 -2.29 -15.13 -12.12
N LEU A 195 -1.12 -14.84 -12.71
CA LEU A 195 -1.02 -14.11 -13.96
C LEU A 195 -1.72 -14.83 -15.12
N SER A 196 -1.63 -16.16 -15.16
CA SER A 196 -2.37 -16.97 -16.14
C SER A 196 -3.89 -16.83 -15.97
N LEU A 197 -4.38 -16.89 -14.73
CA LEU A 197 -5.81 -16.70 -14.46
C LEU A 197 -6.26 -15.28 -14.76
N LEU A 198 -5.46 -14.26 -14.45
CA LEU A 198 -5.73 -12.89 -14.85
C LEU A 198 -5.76 -12.74 -16.38
N GLY A 199 -4.85 -13.39 -17.11
CA GLY A 199 -4.85 -13.39 -18.59
C GLY A 199 -6.10 -14.00 -19.21
N LYS A 200 -6.69 -15.02 -18.58
CA LYS A 200 -7.98 -15.60 -19.02
C LYS A 200 -9.12 -14.60 -18.94
N ILE A 201 -9.12 -13.77 -17.90
CA ILE A 201 -10.15 -12.73 -17.69
C ILE A 201 -10.06 -11.64 -18.76
N THR A 202 -8.85 -11.35 -19.23
CA THR A 202 -8.57 -10.22 -20.14
C THR A 202 -8.54 -10.60 -21.61
N GLY A 203 -8.56 -11.90 -21.92
CA GLY A 203 -8.38 -12.41 -23.28
C GLY A 203 -6.97 -12.18 -23.84
N THR A 204 -5.99 -11.84 -22.99
CA THR A 204 -4.61 -11.56 -23.38
C THR A 204 -3.65 -12.53 -22.70
N ALA A 205 -2.81 -13.20 -23.50
CA ALA A 205 -1.72 -14.02 -22.99
C ALA A 205 -0.67 -13.10 -22.34
N VAL A 206 -0.56 -13.15 -21.01
CA VAL A 206 0.48 -12.42 -20.27
C VAL A 206 1.79 -13.18 -20.43
N VAL A 207 2.66 -12.69 -21.32
CA VAL A 207 4.02 -13.21 -21.49
C VAL A 207 4.82 -12.85 -20.23
N SER A 208 5.34 -13.87 -19.55
CA SER A 208 6.30 -13.69 -18.46
C SER A 208 7.69 -13.63 -19.08
N GLU A 209 8.36 -12.49 -19.00
CA GLU A 209 9.82 -12.40 -19.15
C GLU A 209 10.50 -12.64 -17.79
#